data_AF-A0A2M7PS43-F1
#
_entry.id   AF-A0A2M7PS43-F1
#
_cell.length_a   1.000
_cell.length_b   1.000
_cell.length_c   1.000
_cell.angle_alpha   90.00
_cell.angle_beta   90.00
_cell.angle_gamma   90.00
#
_symmetry.space_group_name_H-M   'P 1'
#
loop_
_entity.id
_entity.type
_entity.pdbx_description
1 polymer ?
#
loop_
_entity_poly.entity_id
_entity_poly.type
_entity_poly.pdbx_seq_one_letter_code
_entity_poly.pdbx_strand_id
1 'polypeptide(L)'
;MVDIATRVYNHKWKIDPIVRSLIDTDFYKLLMCQSVFRNKPDTQVTFSLINRTTRIPLAELIDEGELREQLDHIRSLSLARGESTWMRGNTFYGKRQMFTPEFMDWFEKLRLPPYHLEKRDGQYELTFEGPWPEVMLWEIPA
;
A
#
# COMPACT_ATOMS: atom_id res chain seq x y z
N MET A 1 -20.39 6.93 10.28
CA MET A 1 -19.57 7.83 11.12
C MET A 1 -18.61 6.93 11.89
N VAL A 2 -17.31 7.16 11.79
CA VAL A 2 -16.30 6.31 12.46
C VAL A 2 -16.38 6.59 13.95
N ASP A 3 -16.78 5.60 14.74
CA ASP A 3 -16.84 5.71 16.20
C ASP A 3 -15.46 5.46 16.80
N ILE A 4 -14.69 6.53 16.96
CA ILE A 4 -13.32 6.49 17.49
C ILE A 4 -13.34 6.02 18.95
N ALA A 5 -14.32 6.46 19.75
CA ALA A 5 -14.40 6.12 21.16
C ALA A 5 -14.60 4.60 21.36
N THR A 6 -15.48 3.99 20.56
CA THR A 6 -15.68 2.54 20.60
C THR A 6 -14.45 1.79 20.10
N ARG A 7 -13.75 2.26 19.06
CA ARG A 7 -12.52 1.60 18.55
C ARG A 7 -11.39 1.59 19.60
N VAL A 8 -11.20 2.70 20.30
CA VAL A 8 -10.19 2.82 21.38
C VAL A 8 -10.54 1.97 22.59
N TYR A 9 -11.82 1.88 22.96
CA TYR A 9 -12.27 1.12 24.14
C TYR A 9 -12.32 -0.40 23.91
N ASN A 10 -12.58 -0.84 22.67
CA ASN A 10 -12.67 -2.27 22.35
C ASN A 10 -11.28 -2.89 22.19
N HIS A 11 -10.66 -3.28 23.30
CA HIS A 11 -9.40 -4.05 23.34
C HIS A 11 -9.48 -5.47 22.72
N LYS A 12 -10.52 -5.77 21.92
CA LYS A 12 -10.72 -7.06 21.25
C LYS A 12 -9.86 -7.22 19.99
N TRP A 13 -9.34 -6.13 19.43
CA TRP A 13 -8.54 -6.16 18.21
C TRP A 13 -7.06 -6.15 18.56
N LYS A 14 -6.29 -7.11 18.04
CA LYS A 14 -4.82 -7.13 18.16
C LYS A 14 -4.19 -5.90 17.47
N ILE A 15 -4.75 -5.52 16.33
CA ILE A 15 -4.49 -4.29 15.58
C ILE A 15 -5.82 -3.79 15.01
N ASP A 16 -5.98 -2.48 14.89
CA ASP A 16 -7.09 -1.86 14.16
C ASP A 16 -6.56 -1.33 12.81
N PRO A 17 -6.72 -2.09 11.71
CA PRO A 17 -6.01 -1.80 10.47
C PRO A 17 -6.54 -0.52 9.80
N ILE A 18 -5.61 0.37 9.45
CA ILE A 18 -5.89 1.61 8.73
C ILE A 18 -6.19 1.29 7.26
N VAL A 19 -5.25 0.61 6.60
CA VAL A 19 -5.40 0.13 5.22
C VAL A 19 -6.07 -1.23 5.24
N ARG A 20 -7.16 -1.40 4.48
CA ARG A 20 -8.02 -2.60 4.59
C ARG A 20 -7.93 -3.56 3.41
N SER A 21 -7.36 -3.11 2.30
CA SER A 21 -7.33 -3.86 1.05
C SER A 21 -6.12 -3.46 0.22
N LEU A 22 -5.63 -4.37 -0.62
CA LEU A 22 -4.60 -4.07 -1.61
C LEU A 22 -5.07 -3.03 -2.65
N ILE A 23 -6.39 -2.89 -2.84
CA ILE A 23 -7.00 -1.89 -3.73
C ILE A 23 -7.61 -0.70 -2.99
N ASP A 24 -7.32 -0.55 -1.70
CA ASP A 24 -7.57 0.69 -0.93
C ASP A 24 -6.50 1.74 -1.32
N THR A 25 -6.56 2.16 -2.57
CA THR A 25 -5.56 3.00 -3.23
C THR A 25 -6.21 3.80 -4.36
N ASP A 26 -5.48 4.76 -4.92
CA ASP A 26 -5.96 5.52 -6.06
C ASP A 26 -5.97 4.69 -7.34
N PHE A 27 -7.05 4.78 -8.11
CA PHE A 27 -7.23 3.98 -9.34
C PHE A 27 -6.09 4.16 -10.35
N TYR A 28 -5.49 5.35 -10.44
CA TYR A 28 -4.40 5.61 -11.37
C TYR A 28 -3.16 4.74 -11.08
N LYS A 29 -2.92 4.37 -9.81
CA LYS A 29 -1.80 3.48 -9.44
C LYS A 29 -1.94 2.11 -10.08
N LEU A 30 -3.16 1.58 -10.14
CA LEU A 30 -3.43 0.28 -10.77
C LEU A 30 -3.21 0.35 -12.29
N LEU A 31 -3.64 1.45 -12.93
CA LEU A 31 -3.41 1.67 -14.36
C LEU A 31 -1.91 1.83 -14.68
N MET A 32 -1.20 2.62 -13.87
CA MET A 32 0.25 2.78 -14.03
C MET A 32 0.97 1.47 -13.76
N CYS A 33 0.61 0.73 -12.71
CA CYS A 33 1.23 -0.54 -12.34
C CYS A 33 1.12 -1.56 -13.47
N GLN A 34 -0.05 -1.72 -14.09
CA GLN A 34 -0.19 -2.58 -15.28
C GLN A 34 0.71 -2.14 -16.44
N SER A 35 0.83 -0.82 -16.66
CA SER A 35 1.71 -0.29 -17.71
C SER A 35 3.19 -0.59 -17.42
N VAL A 36 3.63 -0.38 -16.17
CA VAL A 36 5.00 -0.66 -15.73
C VAL A 36 5.28 -2.16 -15.76
N PHE A 37 4.36 -2.99 -15.27
CA PHE A 37 4.45 -4.45 -15.32
C PHE A 37 4.67 -4.96 -16.74
N ARG A 38 3.96 -4.39 -17.73
CA ARG A 38 4.11 -4.78 -19.13
C ARG A 38 5.42 -4.29 -19.76
N ASN A 39 5.83 -3.04 -19.48
CA ASN A 39 6.86 -2.38 -20.27
C ASN A 39 8.24 -2.33 -19.58
N LYS A 40 8.26 -2.42 -18.25
CA LYS A 40 9.44 -2.23 -17.38
C LYS A 40 9.41 -3.18 -16.16
N PRO A 41 9.09 -4.48 -16.31
CA PRO A 41 8.90 -5.39 -15.17
C PRO A 41 10.14 -5.51 -14.28
N ASP A 42 11.34 -5.53 -14.88
CA ASP A 42 12.59 -5.78 -14.16
C ASP A 42 13.30 -4.50 -13.67
N THR A 43 12.71 -3.33 -13.92
CA THR A 43 13.31 -2.05 -13.51
C THR A 43 13.31 -1.94 -11.99
N GLN A 44 14.49 -1.77 -11.39
CA GLN A 44 14.63 -1.54 -9.95
C GLN A 44 14.46 -0.06 -9.62
N VAL A 45 13.71 0.24 -8.56
CA VAL A 45 13.45 1.61 -8.10
C VAL A 45 13.48 1.66 -6.58
N THR A 46 13.69 2.87 -6.05
CA THR A 46 13.56 3.16 -4.61
C THR A 46 12.56 4.30 -4.42
N PHE A 47 11.61 4.11 -3.52
CA PHE A 47 10.70 5.14 -3.05
C PHE A 47 11.08 5.56 -1.63
N SER A 48 10.89 6.83 -1.30
CA SER A 48 11.17 7.36 0.04
C SER A 48 10.07 8.33 0.46
N LEU A 49 9.55 8.14 1.67
CA LEU A 49 8.65 9.09 2.31
C LEU A 49 9.47 10.24 2.90
N ILE A 50 9.06 11.47 2.62
CA ILE A 50 9.74 12.68 3.10
C ILE A 50 8.71 13.62 3.71
N ASN A 51 8.88 13.94 4.98
CA ASN A 51 8.18 15.05 5.60
C ASN A 51 8.83 16.39 5.18
N ARG A 52 8.15 17.14 4.32
CA ARG A 52 8.63 18.47 3.87
C ARG A 52 8.51 19.55 4.95
N THR A 53 7.88 19.27 6.09
CA THR A 53 7.70 20.19 7.22
C THR A 53 8.52 19.74 8.42
N THR A 54 9.82 20.04 8.40
CA THR A 54 10.81 19.56 9.39
C THR A 54 10.54 19.99 10.83
N ARG A 55 9.77 21.06 11.06
CA ARG A 55 9.37 21.51 12.40
C ARG A 55 8.37 20.58 13.11
N ILE A 56 7.74 19.66 12.38
CA ILE A 56 6.80 18.68 12.95
C ILE A 56 7.57 17.36 13.12
N PRO A 57 7.88 16.93 14.36
CA PRO A 57 8.68 15.73 14.60
C PRO A 57 7.80 14.47 14.53
N LEU A 58 7.62 13.89 13.33
CA LEU A 58 6.74 12.73 13.15
C LEU A 58 7.13 11.54 14.05
N ALA A 59 8.43 11.34 14.30
CA ALA A 59 8.92 10.24 15.13
C ALA A 59 8.77 10.48 16.64
N GLU A 60 8.15 11.60 17.05
CA GLU A 60 7.68 11.86 18.40
C GLU A 60 6.15 11.82 18.50
N LEU A 61 5.45 11.91 17.37
CA LEU A 61 3.99 11.96 17.29
C LEU A 61 3.36 10.61 16.98
N ILE A 62 4.08 9.75 16.27
CA ILE A 62 3.63 8.42 15.86
C ILE A 62 4.56 7.42 16.54
N ASP A 63 3.99 6.43 17.23
CA ASP A 63 4.76 5.35 17.83
C ASP A 63 5.36 4.45 16.74
N GLU A 64 6.64 4.11 16.87
CA GLU A 64 7.34 3.31 15.86
C GLU A 64 6.80 1.87 15.80
N GLY A 65 6.42 1.30 16.95
CA GLY A 65 5.84 -0.03 17.03
C GLY A 65 4.50 -0.09 16.31
N GLU A 66 3.60 0.84 16.60
CA GLU A 66 2.31 0.94 15.92
C GLU A 66 2.46 1.17 14.42
N LEU A 67 3.41 2.02 13.99
CA LEU A 67 3.70 2.24 12.58
C LEU A 67 4.16 0.94 11.89
N ARG A 68 5.11 0.21 12.50
CA ARG A 68 5.59 -1.07 11.98
C ARG A 68 4.48 -2.12 11.91
N GLU A 69 3.60 -2.19 12.91
CA GLU A 69 2.45 -3.09 12.90
C GLU A 69 1.52 -2.82 11.71
N GLN A 70 1.26 -1.56 11.38
CA GLN A 70 0.43 -1.18 10.23
C GLN A 70 1.14 -1.50 8.90
N LEU A 71 2.44 -1.18 8.77
CA LEU A 71 3.23 -1.49 7.56
C LEU A 71 3.34 -3.00 7.34
N ASP A 72 3.54 -3.79 8.41
CA ASP A 72 3.56 -5.25 8.34
C ASP A 72 2.19 -5.83 8.01
N HIS A 73 1.11 -5.22 8.51
CA HIS A 73 -0.25 -5.58 8.10
C HIS A 73 -0.45 -5.38 6.60
N ILE A 74 -0.05 -4.23 6.04
CA ILE A 74 -0.17 -3.95 4.60
C ILE A 74 0.54 -5.04 3.78
N ARG A 75 1.74 -5.47 4.19
CA ARG A 75 2.49 -6.55 3.53
C ARG A 75 1.79 -7.91 3.59
N SER A 76 0.91 -8.13 4.57
CA SER A 76 0.12 -9.36 4.68
C SER A 76 -1.07 -9.42 3.70
N LEU A 77 -1.47 -8.27 3.15
CA LEU A 77 -2.63 -8.17 2.26
C LEU A 77 -2.39 -8.91 0.92
N SER A 78 -3.44 -9.53 0.42
CA SER A 78 -3.56 -10.04 -0.95
C SER A 78 -4.79 -9.42 -1.57
N LEU A 79 -4.85 -9.40 -2.91
CA LEU A 79 -6.10 -9.18 -3.60
C LEU A 79 -7.13 -10.25 -3.19
N ALA A 80 -8.21 -9.84 -2.55
CA ALA A 80 -9.25 -10.76 -2.13
C ALA A 80 -10.03 -11.30 -3.35
N ARG A 81 -10.65 -12.47 -3.20
CA ARG A 81 -11.43 -13.09 -4.29
C ARG A 81 -12.53 -12.18 -4.86
N GLY A 82 -13.23 -11.45 -3.99
CA GLY A 82 -14.27 -10.50 -4.40
C GLY A 82 -13.70 -9.32 -5.20
N GLU A 83 -12.53 -8.82 -4.81
CA GLU A 83 -11.84 -7.71 -5.46
C GLU A 83 -11.29 -8.12 -6.82
N SER A 84 -10.65 -9.30 -6.90
CA SER A 84 -10.23 -9.90 -8.18
C SER A 84 -11.40 -10.03 -9.16
N THR A 85 -12.52 -10.61 -8.69
CA THR A 85 -13.73 -10.78 -9.52
C THR A 85 -14.25 -9.44 -10.02
N TRP A 86 -14.28 -8.43 -9.14
CA TRP A 86 -14.70 -7.08 -9.49
C TRP A 86 -13.76 -6.44 -10.50
N MET A 87 -12.44 -6.51 -10.32
CA MET A 87 -11.46 -5.93 -11.25
C MET A 87 -11.52 -6.58 -12.64
N ARG A 88 -11.74 -7.89 -12.73
CA ARG A 88 -11.85 -8.62 -14.01
C ARG A 88 -13.17 -8.33 -14.73
N GLY A 89 -14.28 -8.23 -13.99
CA GLY A 89 -15.62 -8.15 -14.55
C GLY A 89 -16.15 -6.73 -14.76
N ASN A 90 -15.64 -5.74 -14.01
CA ASN A 90 -16.22 -4.40 -14.03
C ASN A 90 -15.85 -3.62 -15.30
N THR A 91 -16.69 -2.64 -15.64
CA THR A 91 -16.44 -1.69 -16.73
C THR A 91 -15.88 -0.40 -16.15
N PHE A 92 -14.70 -0.01 -16.60
CA PHE A 92 -14.06 1.25 -16.19
C PHE A 92 -13.92 2.15 -17.41
N TYR A 93 -14.31 3.42 -17.29
CA TYR A 93 -14.23 4.39 -18.40
C TYR A 93 -14.86 3.87 -19.71
N GLY A 94 -15.98 3.14 -19.62
CA GLY A 94 -16.64 2.51 -20.77
C GLY A 94 -15.93 1.28 -21.36
N LYS A 95 -14.76 0.90 -20.83
CA LYS A 95 -14.01 -0.29 -21.25
C LYS A 95 -14.27 -1.46 -20.30
N ARG A 96 -14.79 -2.55 -20.84
CA ARG A 96 -14.85 -3.85 -20.17
C ARG A 96 -13.46 -4.45 -20.09
N GLN A 97 -13.17 -5.17 -19.01
CA GLN A 97 -11.88 -5.86 -18.82
C GLN A 97 -10.71 -4.87 -18.99
N MET A 98 -10.72 -3.82 -18.17
CA MET A 98 -9.67 -2.79 -18.19
C MET A 98 -8.27 -3.39 -17.93
N PHE A 99 -8.23 -4.38 -17.04
CA PHE A 99 -7.01 -5.08 -16.65
C PHE A 99 -6.81 -6.36 -17.46
N THR A 100 -5.58 -6.61 -17.91
CA THR A 100 -5.22 -7.78 -18.69
C THR A 100 -5.20 -9.03 -17.80
N PRO A 101 -5.49 -10.22 -18.36
CA PRO A 101 -5.42 -11.46 -17.58
C PRO A 101 -4.05 -11.68 -16.92
N GLU A 102 -2.96 -11.44 -17.65
CA GLU A 102 -1.59 -11.60 -17.15
C GLU A 102 -1.29 -10.68 -15.95
N PHE A 103 -1.71 -9.41 -16.02
CA PHE A 103 -1.56 -8.49 -14.90
C PHE A 103 -2.35 -8.96 -13.69
N MET A 104 -3.60 -9.40 -13.88
CA MET A 104 -4.42 -9.89 -12.78
C MET A 104 -3.86 -11.17 -12.14
N ASP A 105 -3.30 -12.09 -12.93
CA ASP A 105 -2.69 -13.33 -12.43
C ASP A 105 -1.42 -13.05 -11.60
N TRP A 106 -0.68 -12.00 -11.96
CA TRP A 106 0.43 -11.48 -11.16
C TRP A 106 -0.07 -10.76 -9.90
N PHE A 107 -1.04 -9.85 -10.04
CA PHE A 107 -1.53 -8.99 -8.95
C PHE A 107 -2.22 -9.79 -7.83
N GLU A 108 -2.88 -10.91 -8.16
CA GLU A 108 -3.46 -11.84 -7.19
C GLU A 108 -2.42 -12.53 -6.29
N LYS A 109 -1.19 -12.69 -6.79
CA LYS A 109 -0.08 -13.34 -6.07
C LYS A 109 0.81 -12.35 -5.34
N LEU A 110 0.68 -11.07 -5.65
CA LEU A 110 1.52 -10.01 -5.11
C LEU A 110 1.46 -9.98 -3.58
N ARG A 111 2.62 -9.78 -2.97
CA ARG A 111 2.78 -9.26 -1.61
C ARG A 111 3.72 -8.08 -1.70
N LEU A 112 3.40 -6.99 -0.98
CA LEU A 112 4.27 -5.82 -1.04
C LEU A 112 5.66 -6.16 -0.49
N PRO A 113 6.73 -5.63 -1.13
CA PRO A 113 8.10 -5.94 -0.74
C PRO A 113 8.40 -5.38 0.66
N PRO A 114 9.49 -5.83 1.30
CA PRO A 114 9.96 -5.25 2.56
C PRO A 114 10.15 -3.73 2.47
N TYR A 115 10.02 -3.07 3.61
CA TYR A 115 10.34 -1.66 3.79
C TYR A 115 11.53 -1.53 4.74
N HIS A 116 12.16 -0.36 4.69
CA HIS A 116 13.18 0.05 5.62
C HIS A 116 12.69 1.30 6.35
N LEU A 117 12.74 1.28 7.67
CA LEU A 117 12.26 2.37 8.52
C LEU A 117 13.32 2.71 9.55
N GLU A 118 13.78 3.96 9.53
CA GLU A 118 14.73 4.50 10.48
C GLU A 118 14.21 5.82 11.09
N LYS A 119 14.63 6.08 12.33
CA LYS A 119 14.41 7.36 12.98
C LYS A 119 15.68 8.20 12.89
N ARG A 120 15.55 9.43 12.38
CA ARG A 120 16.65 10.39 12.27
C ARG A 120 16.15 11.80 12.53
N ASP A 121 16.83 12.53 13.43
CA ASP A 121 16.55 13.94 13.73
C ASP A 121 15.05 14.23 14.02
N GLY A 122 14.37 13.31 14.72
CA GLY A 122 12.95 13.43 15.05
C GLY A 122 11.98 13.11 13.90
N GLN A 123 12.48 12.64 12.76
CA GLN A 123 11.71 12.22 11.58
C GLN A 123 11.84 10.71 11.35
N TYR A 124 10.91 10.17 10.56
CA TYR A 124 11.04 8.85 9.97
C TYR A 124 11.59 8.94 8.55
N GLU A 125 12.64 8.18 8.28
CA GLU A 125 13.10 7.85 6.92
C GLU A 125 12.54 6.47 6.58
N LEU A 126 11.50 6.44 5.74
CA LEU A 126 10.83 5.21 5.29
C LEU A 126 11.11 5.01 3.80
N THR A 127 11.73 3.89 3.46
CA THR A 127 12.12 3.57 2.08
C THR A 127 11.67 2.18 1.65
N PHE A 128 11.48 2.03 0.34
CA PHE A 128 11.01 0.81 -0.31
C PHE A 128 11.87 0.59 -1.55
N GLU A 129 12.46 -0.59 -1.71
CA GLU A 129 13.34 -0.92 -2.83
C GLU A 129 12.95 -2.26 -3.45
N GLY A 130 13.04 -2.35 -4.77
CA GLY A 130 12.69 -3.56 -5.51
C GLY A 130 12.16 -3.29 -6.92
N PRO A 131 11.52 -4.30 -7.55
CA PRO A 131 10.91 -4.17 -8.86
C PRO A 131 9.84 -3.08 -8.88
N TRP A 132 9.87 -2.24 -9.91
CA TRP A 132 9.00 -1.07 -10.01
C TRP A 132 7.49 -1.39 -9.90
N PRO A 133 6.94 -2.42 -10.57
CA PRO A 133 5.52 -2.76 -10.41
C PRO A 133 5.10 -3.03 -8.96
N GLU A 134 6.01 -3.56 -8.15
CA GLU A 134 5.76 -3.92 -6.75
C GLU A 134 5.92 -2.69 -5.83
N VAL A 135 7.05 -2.00 -5.93
CA VAL A 135 7.40 -0.90 -5.03
C VAL A 135 6.47 0.29 -5.19
N MET A 136 6.01 0.60 -6.40
CA MET A 136 5.13 1.77 -6.63
C MET A 136 3.78 1.67 -5.91
N LEU A 137 3.37 0.47 -5.49
CA LEU A 137 2.13 0.24 -4.76
C LEU A 137 2.24 0.62 -3.27
N TRP A 138 3.44 0.94 -2.78
CA TRP A 138 3.63 1.50 -1.44
C TRP A 138 3.24 2.98 -1.33
N GLU A 139 3.23 3.75 -2.41
CA GLU A 139 3.15 5.21 -2.33
C GLU A 139 1.90 5.77 -1.65
N ILE A 140 0.77 5.06 -1.73
CA ILE A 140 -0.50 5.48 -1.13
C ILE A 140 -0.73 4.88 0.28
N PRO A 141 -0.47 3.57 0.51
CA PRO A 141 -0.72 2.99 1.83
C PRO A 141 0.36 3.26 2.89
N ALA A 142 1.55 3.73 2.52
CA ALA A 142 2.63 4.11 3.44
C ALA A 142 2.50 5.56 3.95
#